data_AF-A0A9D4ZXS4-F1
#
_entry.id   AF-A0A9D4ZXS4-F1
#
_cell.length_a   1.000
_cell.length_b   1.000
_cell.length_c   1.000
_cell.angle_alpha   90.00
_cell.angle_beta   90.00
_cell.angle_gamma   90.00
#
_symmetry.space_group_name_H-M   'P 1'
#
loop_
_entity.id
_entity.type
_entity.pdbx_description
1 polymer ?
#
loop_
_entity_poly.entity_id
_entity_poly.type
_entity_poly.pdbx_seq_one_letter_code
_entity_poly.pdbx_strand_id
1 'polypeptide(L)'
;HKPITDGGHLLVSKSKTFALGFFTPGKSTSRYVGIWYYNLPIQTVVWVANRDTPINDTSGILSIHSSGNLVLHHNLSTIPIWSTNVSLPHSLTNNNSIVIAQLSDLANLALMLNNTKTVIWE
;
A
#
# COMPACT_ATOMS: atom_id res chain seq x y z
N HIS A 1 4.51 0.12 10.86
CA HIS A 1 4.11 1.39 10.20
C HIS A 1 2.66 1.68 10.52
N LYS A 2 2.27 2.97 10.55
CA LYS A 2 0.86 3.35 10.69
C LYS A 2 0.09 2.98 9.41
N PRO A 3 -1.17 2.53 9.50
CA PRO A 3 -2.02 2.31 8.33
C PRO A 3 -2.18 3.58 7.50
N ILE A 4 -2.31 3.43 6.18
CA ILE A 4 -2.73 4.51 5.28
C ILE A 4 -4.25 4.45 5.19
N THR A 5 -4.91 5.57 5.43
CA THR A 5 -6.37 5.72 5.33
C THR A 5 -6.71 6.77 4.28
N ASP A 6 -7.94 6.73 3.77
CA ASP A 6 -8.44 7.79 2.90
C ASP A 6 -8.47 9.14 3.65
N GLY A 7 -7.96 10.20 3.02
CA GLY A 7 -7.73 11.51 3.66
C GLY A 7 -6.62 11.53 4.71
N GLY A 8 -5.91 10.41 4.92
CA GLY A 8 -4.81 10.27 5.87
C GLY A 8 -3.44 10.65 5.29
N HIS A 9 -2.39 10.10 5.91
CA HIS A 9 -1.01 10.34 5.46
C HIS A 9 -0.68 9.55 4.18
N LEU A 10 0.33 10.00 3.45
CA LEU A 10 0.89 9.29 2.29
C LEU A 10 2.18 8.56 2.67
N LEU A 11 2.48 7.45 1.99
CA LEU A 11 3.83 6.89 1.98
C LEU A 11 4.59 7.56 0.84
N VAL A 12 5.63 8.33 1.17
CA VAL A 12 6.39 9.13 0.21
C VAL A 12 7.78 8.55 0.04
N SER A 13 8.27 8.49 -1.21
CA SER A 13 9.63 8.04 -1.51
C SER A 13 10.67 8.99 -0.90
N LYS A 14 11.90 8.50 -0.70
CA LYS A 14 12.96 9.24 0.00
C LYS A 14 13.23 10.63 -0.61
N SER A 15 13.32 10.69 -1.94
CA SER A 15 13.56 11.93 -2.68
C SER A 15 12.27 12.70 -3.00
N LYS A 16 11.12 12.28 -2.44
CA LYS A 16 9.80 12.87 -2.70
C LYS A 16 9.43 12.87 -4.18
N THR A 17 9.86 11.85 -4.92
CA THR A 17 9.54 11.70 -6.34
C THR A 17 8.20 11.03 -6.54
N PHE A 18 7.91 10.00 -5.72
CA PHE A 18 6.67 9.24 -5.77
C PHE A 18 5.96 9.23 -4.42
N ALA A 19 4.63 9.09 -4.46
CA ALA A 19 3.81 8.86 -3.28
C ALA A 19 2.81 7.74 -3.54
N LEU A 20 2.48 7.03 -2.47
CA LEU A 20 1.44 6.00 -2.40
C LEU A 20 0.34 6.46 -1.43
N GLY A 21 -0.91 6.30 -1.86
CA GLY A 21 -2.08 6.55 -1.02
C GLY A 21 -3.40 6.36 -1.76
N PHE A 22 -4.48 6.86 -1.15
CA PHE A 22 -5.81 6.84 -1.75
C PHE A 22 -5.99 8.00 -2.74
N PHE A 23 -6.66 7.73 -3.87
CA PHE A 23 -7.00 8.75 -4.86
C PHE A 23 -8.32 8.41 -5.58
N THR A 24 -8.78 9.34 -6.42
CA THR A 24 -9.97 9.21 -7.27
C THR A 24 -9.60 9.58 -8.71
N PRO A 25 -9.83 8.71 -9.70
CA PRO A 25 -9.52 9.01 -11.10
C PRO A 25 -10.62 9.87 -11.75
N GLY A 26 -10.21 10.96 -12.40
CA GLY A 26 -11.07 11.79 -13.25
C GLY A 26 -12.30 12.33 -12.53
N LYS A 27 -13.50 12.05 -13.07
CA LYS A 27 -14.80 12.46 -12.51
C LYS A 27 -15.53 11.32 -11.78
N SER A 28 -14.83 10.22 -11.49
CA SER A 28 -15.42 9.10 -10.74
C SER A 28 -15.62 9.48 -9.26
N THR A 29 -16.42 8.70 -8.55
CA THR A 29 -16.51 8.71 -7.07
C THR A 29 -15.78 7.52 -6.44
N SER A 30 -15.32 6.57 -7.25
CA SER A 30 -14.61 5.38 -6.78
C SER A 30 -13.22 5.70 -6.25
N ARG A 31 -12.85 5.05 -5.15
CA ARG A 31 -11.57 5.19 -4.47
C ARG A 31 -10.63 4.03 -4.80
N TYR A 32 -9.38 4.40 -5.03
CA TYR A 32 -8.29 3.49 -5.37
C TYR A 32 -7.06 3.78 -4.53
N VAL A 33 -6.23 2.77 -4.32
CA VAL A 33 -4.87 2.92 -3.82
C VAL A 33 -3.92 2.86 -5.02
N GLY A 34 -3.03 3.83 -5.13
CA GLY A 34 -2.07 3.87 -6.24
C GLY A 34 -0.81 4.65 -5.93
N ILE A 35 0.15 4.54 -6.83
CA ILE A 35 1.43 5.27 -6.81
C ILE A 35 1.36 6.36 -7.89
N TRP A 36 1.77 7.57 -7.55
CA TRP A 36 1.83 8.70 -8.49
C TRP A 36 3.08 9.55 -8.27
N TYR A 37 3.42 10.38 -9.25
CA TYR A 37 4.45 11.41 -9.10
C TYR A 37 4.02 12.46 -8.07
N TYR A 38 4.78 12.61 -7.00
CA TYR A 38 4.37 13.40 -5.83
C TYR A 38 4.32 14.91 -6.09
N ASN A 39 5.22 15.43 -6.93
CA ASN A 39 5.39 16.88 -7.15
C ASN A 39 4.87 17.37 -8.51
N LEU A 40 4.04 16.58 -9.22
CA LEU A 40 3.43 17.04 -10.47
C LEU A 40 2.08 17.72 -10.21
N PRO A 41 1.77 18.82 -10.91
CA PRO A 41 0.50 19.53 -10.74
C PRO A 41 -0.70 18.70 -11.19
N ILE A 42 -0.50 17.83 -12.18
CA ILE A 42 -1.47 16.86 -12.65
C ILE A 42 -1.09 15.51 -12.05
N GLN A 43 -2.00 14.92 -11.27
CA GLN A 43 -1.78 13.62 -10.65
C GLN A 43 -1.59 12.55 -11.74
N THR A 44 -0.33 12.13 -11.92
CA THR A 44 0.06 11.13 -12.91
C THR A 44 0.31 9.81 -12.19
N VAL A 45 -0.68 8.92 -12.26
CA VAL A 45 -0.69 7.62 -11.60
C VAL A 45 0.09 6.61 -12.44
N VAL A 46 1.01 5.88 -11.83
CA VAL A 46 1.88 4.88 -12.49
C VAL A 46 1.57 3.45 -12.08
N TRP A 47 0.84 3.25 -10.98
CA TRP A 47 0.43 1.92 -10.51
C TRP A 47 -0.84 2.02 -9.65
N VAL A 48 -1.69 0.98 -9.69
CA VAL A 48 -2.96 0.91 -8.95
C VAL A 48 -3.15 -0.49 -8.36
N ALA A 49 -3.34 -0.58 -7.04
CA ALA A 49 -3.51 -1.84 -6.32
C ALA A 49 -4.85 -2.51 -6.67
N ASN A 50 -5.95 -1.84 -6.35
CA ASN A 50 -7.30 -2.35 -6.47
C ASN A 50 -7.97 -1.92 -7.78
N ARG A 51 -7.23 -2.04 -8.89
CA ARG A 51 -7.67 -1.63 -10.24
C ARG A 51 -8.97 -2.31 -10.69
N ASP A 52 -9.18 -3.56 -10.29
CA ASP A 52 -10.33 -4.38 -10.70
C ASP A 52 -11.49 -4.31 -9.68
N THR A 53 -11.21 -3.87 -8.45
CA THR A 53 -12.16 -3.83 -7.34
C THR A 53 -12.11 -2.48 -6.61
N PRO A 54 -12.68 -1.40 -7.20
CA PRO A 54 -12.76 -0.09 -6.55
C PRO A 54 -13.54 -0.11 -5.24
N ILE A 55 -13.24 0.85 -4.36
CA ILE A 55 -14.04 1.12 -3.15
C ILE A 55 -15.02 2.25 -3.48
N ASN A 56 -16.27 2.14 -3.04
CA ASN A 56 -17.33 3.12 -3.34
C ASN A 56 -17.55 4.18 -2.24
N ASP A 57 -16.67 4.20 -1.25
CA ASP A 57 -16.67 5.11 -0.10
C ASP A 57 -15.22 5.41 0.33
N THR A 58 -15.05 6.13 1.44
CA THR A 58 -13.74 6.52 2.00
C THR A 58 -13.33 5.66 3.20
N SER A 59 -13.90 4.47 3.36
CA SER A 59 -13.61 3.56 4.49
C SER A 59 -12.32 2.74 4.31
N GLY A 60 -11.61 2.95 3.20
CA GLY A 60 -10.43 2.19 2.82
C GLY A 60 -9.28 2.32 3.82
N ILE A 61 -8.67 1.18 4.15
CA ILE A 61 -7.50 1.09 5.02
C ILE A 61 -6.48 0.16 4.37
N LEU A 62 -5.30 0.71 4.05
CA LEU A 62 -4.14 -0.05 3.60
C LEU A 62 -3.18 -0.26 4.78
N SER A 63 -2.92 -1.50 5.16
CA SER A 63 -2.10 -1.83 6.33
C SER A 63 -1.33 -3.12 6.15
N ILE A 64 -0.30 -3.33 6.97
CA ILE A 64 0.40 -4.61 7.04
C ILE A 64 -0.36 -5.49 8.03
N HIS A 65 -0.92 -6.59 7.54
CA HIS A 65 -1.62 -7.61 8.33
C HIS A 65 -0.63 -8.40 9.20
N SER A 66 -1.12 -9.09 10.23
CA SER A 66 -0.29 -9.93 11.12
C SER A 66 0.44 -11.05 10.39
N SER A 67 -0.08 -11.48 9.23
CA SER A 67 0.57 -12.44 8.33
C SER A 67 1.75 -11.84 7.53
N GLY A 68 2.07 -10.56 7.71
CA GLY A 68 3.11 -9.85 6.96
C GLY A 68 2.69 -9.37 5.57
N ASN A 69 1.46 -9.62 5.15
CA ASN A 69 0.94 -9.15 3.87
C ASN A 69 0.51 -7.68 3.96
N LEU A 70 0.73 -6.92 2.89
CA LEU A 70 0.08 -5.62 2.74
C LEU A 70 -1.32 -5.87 2.19
N VAL A 71 -2.32 -5.39 2.93
CA VAL A 71 -3.73 -5.67 2.66
C VAL A 71 -4.53 -4.37 2.58
N LEU A 72 -5.51 -4.36 1.68
CA LEU A 72 -6.50 -3.30 1.56
C LEU A 72 -7.85 -3.83 2.03
N HIS A 73 -8.36 -3.24 3.11
CA HIS A 73 -9.71 -3.48 3.63
C HIS A 73 -10.59 -2.24 3.43
N HIS A 74 -11.90 -2.43 3.46
CA HIS A 74 -12.89 -1.37 3.51
C HIS A 74 -14.04 -1.83 4.42
N ASN A 75 -14.78 -0.89 5.02
CA ASN A 75 -15.96 -1.14 5.86
C ASN A 75 -15.77 -2.20 6.95
N LEU A 76 -14.58 -2.28 7.55
CA LEU A 76 -14.22 -3.28 8.58
C LEU A 76 -14.41 -4.75 8.11
N SER A 77 -14.44 -4.99 6.80
CA SER A 77 -14.51 -6.33 6.22
C SER A 77 -13.31 -7.17 6.65
N THR A 78 -13.56 -8.43 7.03
CA THR A 78 -12.50 -9.41 7.33
C THR A 78 -11.79 -9.88 6.07
N ILE A 79 -12.45 -9.82 4.91
CA ILE A 79 -11.89 -10.22 3.62
C ILE A 79 -11.28 -8.97 2.97
N PRO A 80 -9.96 -8.96 2.65
CA PRO A 80 -9.34 -7.87 1.94
C PRO A 80 -9.80 -7.86 0.47
N ILE A 81 -9.95 -6.67 -0.10
CA ILE A 81 -10.26 -6.53 -1.54
C ILE A 81 -8.99 -6.63 -2.40
N TRP A 82 -7.82 -6.42 -1.79
CA TRP A 82 -6.52 -6.58 -2.44
C TRP A 82 -5.47 -6.97 -1.39
N SER A 83 -4.50 -7.80 -1.79
CA SER A 83 -3.40 -8.25 -0.95
C SER A 83 -2.18 -8.60 -1.81
N THR A 84 -0.98 -8.46 -1.25
CA THR A 84 0.27 -8.91 -1.87
C THR A 84 0.37 -10.43 -2.04
N ASN A 85 -0.46 -11.19 -1.32
CA ASN A 85 -0.55 -12.65 -1.40
C ASN A 85 0.80 -13.39 -1.26
N VAL A 86 1.66 -12.90 -0.38
CA VAL A 86 2.95 -13.51 -0.04
C VAL A 86 2.71 -14.64 0.95
N SER A 87 3.38 -15.77 0.71
CA SER A 87 3.43 -16.90 1.63
C SER A 87 4.73 -16.86 2.43
N LEU A 88 4.67 -16.34 3.66
CA LEU A 88 5.83 -16.27 4.56
C LEU A 88 5.87 -17.51 5.48
N PRO A 89 7.06 -18.11 5.68
CA PRO A 89 7.27 -19.09 6.73
C PRO A 89 6.87 -18.52 8.10
N HIS A 90 6.23 -19.36 8.91
CA HIS A 90 5.76 -18.99 10.26
C HIS A 90 6.89 -18.49 11.19
N SER A 91 8.13 -18.94 10.96
CA SER A 91 9.32 -18.47 11.67
C SER A 91 9.64 -16.99 11.40
N LEU A 92 9.24 -16.45 10.25
CA LEU A 92 9.47 -15.05 9.88
C LEU A 92 8.35 -14.13 10.40
N THR A 93 7.16 -14.65 10.67
CA THR A 93 6.03 -13.85 11.18
C THR A 93 6.01 -13.78 12.72
N ASN A 94 6.53 -14.79 13.42
CA ASN A 94 6.51 -14.85 14.89
C ASN A 94 7.71 -14.22 15.59
N ASN A 95 8.85 -14.06 14.90
CA ASN A 95 10.10 -13.62 15.52
C ASN A 95 10.23 -12.10 15.63
N ASN A 96 9.14 -11.38 15.87
CA ASN A 96 9.12 -9.91 15.97
C ASN A 96 9.74 -9.22 14.72
N SER A 97 9.81 -9.94 13.59
CA SER A 97 10.33 -9.40 12.33
C SER A 97 9.25 -8.52 11.74
N ILE A 98 9.33 -7.23 12.07
CA ILE A 98 8.40 -6.22 11.59
C ILE A 98 8.58 -6.15 10.07
N VAL A 99 7.64 -6.72 9.32
CA VAL A 99 7.54 -6.45 7.88
C VAL A 99 7.27 -4.96 7.72
N ILE A 100 8.00 -4.33 6.81
CA ILE A 100 7.83 -2.91 6.47
C ILE A 100 7.53 -2.77 4.99
N ALA A 101 6.79 -1.72 4.65
CA ALA A 101 6.55 -1.30 3.28
C ALA A 101 7.42 -0.07 2.99
N GLN A 102 8.12 -0.09 1.86
CA GLN A 102 8.97 1.00 1.42
C GLN A 102 8.67 1.36 -0.03
N LEU A 103 8.47 2.66 -0.28
CA LEU A 103 8.38 3.20 -1.64
C LEU A 103 9.73 3.76 -2.07
N SER A 104 10.26 3.27 -3.18
CA SER A 104 11.52 3.73 -3.76
C SER A 104 11.34 4.97 -4.65
N ASP A 105 12.44 5.63 -5.00
CA ASP A 105 12.45 6.75 -5.95
C ASP A 105 12.30 6.30 -7.41
N LEU A 106 12.10 5.00 -7.67
CA LEU A 106 11.80 4.41 -8.97
C LEU A 106 10.35 3.88 -9.05
N ALA A 107 9.46 4.38 -8.18
CA ALA A 107 8.06 3.93 -8.06
C ALA A 107 7.91 2.43 -7.70
N ASN A 108 8.93 1.81 -7.10
CA ASN A 108 8.84 0.44 -6.63
C ASN A 108 8.31 0.40 -5.20
N LEU A 109 7.19 -0.29 -4.95
CA LEU A 109 6.67 -0.53 -3.61
C LEU A 109 7.11 -1.93 -3.17
N ALA A 110 8.03 -2.01 -2.23
CA ALA A 110 8.53 -3.29 -1.74
C ALA A 110 8.05 -3.58 -0.31
N LEU A 111 7.77 -4.85 -0.04
CA LEU A 111 7.70 -5.38 1.31
C LEU A 111 9.04 -6.02 1.66
N MET A 112 9.53 -5.75 2.87
CA MET A 112 10.80 -6.30 3.33
C MET A 112 10.82 -6.59 4.82
N LEU A 113 11.66 -7.56 5.21
CA LEU A 113 11.97 -7.83 6.60
C LEU A 113 12.88 -6.74 7.16
N ASN A 114 12.45 -6.04 8.21
CA ASN A 114 13.19 -4.89 8.71
C ASN A 114 14.60 -5.23 9.22
N ASN A 115 14.78 -6.43 9.79
CA ASN A 115 16.04 -6.89 10.37
C ASN A 115 17.09 -7.27 9.30
N THR A 116 16.70 -8.04 8.28
CA THR A 116 17.63 -8.54 7.27
C THR A 116 17.65 -7.70 5.99
N LYS A 117 16.68 -6.78 5.83
CA LYS A 117 16.43 -6.04 4.59
C LYS A 117 16.10 -6.96 3.39
N THR A 118 15.71 -8.20 3.66
CA THR A 118 15.26 -9.13 2.61
C THR A 118 13.94 -8.64 2.03
N VAL A 119 13.91 -8.42 0.72
CA VAL A 119 12.68 -8.13 -0.04
C VAL A 119 11.88 -9.41 -0.18
N ILE A 120 10.58 -9.33 0.12
CA ILE A 120 9.64 -10.47 0.07
C ILE A 120 8.52 -10.26 -0.96
N TRP A 121 8.36 -9.03 -1.46
CA TRP A 121 7.42 -8.66 -2.53
C TRP A 121 7.83 -7.32 -3.13
N GLU A 122 7.63 -7.14 -4.45
CA GLU A 122 7.74 -5.90 -5.21
C GLU A 122 6.84 -5.94 -6.46
#